data_AF-A0A242M5M0-F1
#
_entry.id   AF-A0A242M5M0-F1
#
_cell.length_a   1.000
_cell.length_b   1.000
_cell.length_c   1.000
_cell.angle_alpha   90.00
_cell.angle_beta   90.00
_cell.angle_gamma   90.00
#
_symmetry.space_group_name_H-M   'P 1'
#
loop_
_entity.id
_entity.type
_entity.pdbx_description
1 polymer ?
#
loop_
_entity_poly.entity_id
_entity_poly.type
_entity_poly.pdbx_seq_one_letter_code
_entity_poly.pdbx_strand_id
1 'polypeptide(L)'
;MAGHTTLAGMIKMDPAVIEALRAGVPLPNAKLEALHRFTTLVVRDRGFVPEVDIVAFLAAGYTRQNVLEVVLGVAAKVMSNYTNHLAHTPLDIFMKGNEWTKPVSEAA
;
A
#
# COMPACT_ATOMS: atom_id res chain seq x y z
N MET A 1 -2.56 7.05 -3.86
CA MET A 1 -3.08 8.26 -3.18
C MET A 1 -2.08 9.40 -3.30
N ALA A 2 -2.53 10.59 -3.69
CA ALA A 2 -1.68 11.74 -4.03
C ALA A 2 -0.64 12.07 -2.97
N GLY A 3 -1.04 12.24 -1.70
CA GLY A 3 -0.09 12.58 -0.63
C GLY A 3 1.04 11.57 -0.44
N HIS A 4 0.77 10.25 -0.51
CA HIS A 4 1.83 9.25 -0.36
C HIS A 4 2.73 9.17 -1.58
N THR A 5 2.21 9.46 -2.79
CA THR A 5 3.03 9.59 -4.00
C THR A 5 4.00 10.76 -3.87
N THR A 6 3.53 11.93 -3.44
CA THR A 6 4.37 13.11 -3.23
C THR A 6 5.45 12.85 -2.18
N LEU A 7 5.08 12.29 -1.03
CA LEU A 7 6.04 11.99 0.05
C LEU A 7 7.06 10.92 -0.36
N ALA A 8 6.64 9.89 -1.11
CA ALA A 8 7.55 8.86 -1.64
C ALA A 8 8.62 9.46 -2.57
N GLY A 9 8.22 10.41 -3.43
CA GLY A 9 9.17 11.15 -4.28
C GLY A 9 10.15 12.00 -3.47
N MET A 10 9.67 12.67 -2.41
CA MET A 10 10.53 13.49 -1.53
C MET A 10 11.62 12.66 -0.82
N ILE A 11 11.32 11.42 -0.44
CA ILE A 11 12.32 10.50 0.14
C ILE A 11 13.14 9.74 -0.90
N LYS A 12 13.04 10.12 -2.19
CA LYS A 12 13.76 9.51 -3.32
C LYS A 12 13.49 8.00 -3.48
N MET A 13 12.26 7.57 -3.23
CA MET A 13 11.85 6.22 -3.57
C MET A 13 11.93 6.02 -5.09
N ASP A 14 12.34 4.83 -5.52
CA ASP A 14 12.45 4.47 -6.94
C ASP A 14 11.13 4.75 -7.67
N PRO A 15 11.13 5.59 -8.73
CA PRO A 15 9.94 5.87 -9.52
C PRO A 15 9.25 4.61 -10.06
N ALA A 16 10.00 3.57 -10.42
CA ALA A 16 9.42 2.32 -10.92
C ALA A 16 8.55 1.61 -9.87
N VAL A 17 8.92 1.72 -8.58
CA VAL A 17 8.13 1.19 -7.47
C VAL A 17 6.87 2.02 -7.26
N ILE A 18 6.98 3.35 -7.30
CA ILE A 18 5.84 4.26 -7.16
C ILE A 18 4.82 4.02 -8.27
N GLU A 19 5.27 3.93 -9.53
CA GLU A 19 4.40 3.69 -10.67
C GLU A 19 3.72 2.32 -10.59
N ALA A 20 4.46 1.26 -10.24
CA ALA A 20 3.88 -0.07 -10.08
C ALA A 20 2.80 -0.12 -8.98
N LEU A 21 3.04 0.52 -7.82
CA LEU A 21 2.05 0.66 -6.76
C LEU A 21 0.80 1.43 -7.20
N ARG A 22 0.98 2.51 -7.99
CA ARG A 22 -0.13 3.33 -8.48
C ARG A 22 -0.95 2.62 -9.56
N ALA A 23 -0.30 1.82 -10.40
CA ALA A 23 -0.93 1.03 -11.45
C ALA A 23 -1.55 -0.28 -10.93
N GLY A 24 -1.16 -0.73 -9.73
CA GLY A 24 -1.64 -2.00 -9.17
C GLY A 24 -1.03 -3.23 -9.85
N VAL A 25 0.22 -3.11 -10.32
CA VAL A 25 1.00 -4.19 -10.94
C VAL A 25 2.12 -4.66 -10.01
N PRO A 26 2.70 -5.87 -10.24
CA PRO A 26 3.77 -6.37 -9.39
C PRO A 26 4.98 -5.42 -9.30
N LEU A 27 5.59 -5.35 -8.11
CA LEU A 27 6.77 -4.52 -7.88
C LEU A 27 8.04 -5.17 -8.43
N PRO A 28 9.03 -4.38 -8.91
CA PRO A 28 10.28 -4.91 -9.46
C PRO A 28 11.21 -5.53 -8.39
N ASN A 29 10.96 -5.27 -7.10
CA ASN A 29 11.73 -5.81 -5.99
C ASN A 29 10.93 -6.92 -5.28
N ALA A 30 11.44 -8.15 -5.30
CA ALA A 30 10.75 -9.31 -4.74
C ALA A 30 10.41 -9.19 -3.24
N LYS A 31 11.28 -8.56 -2.44
CA LYS A 31 11.02 -8.33 -1.01
C LYS A 31 9.89 -7.33 -0.82
N LEU A 32 9.90 -6.23 -1.56
CA LEU A 32 8.80 -5.25 -1.52
C LEU A 32 7.49 -5.83 -2.06
N GLU A 33 7.54 -6.68 -3.09
CA GLU A 33 6.36 -7.35 -3.62
C GLU A 33 5.72 -8.28 -2.57
N ALA A 34 6.53 -9.01 -1.79
CA ALA A 34 6.02 -9.81 -0.68
C ALA A 34 5.30 -8.96 0.37
N LEU A 35 5.82 -7.77 0.69
CA LEU A 35 5.16 -6.81 1.59
C LEU A 35 3.87 -6.25 0.99
N HIS A 36 3.89 -5.91 -0.30
CA HIS A 36 2.72 -5.41 -1.02
C HIS A 36 1.59 -6.46 -1.05
N ARG A 37 1.90 -7.71 -1.41
CA ARG A 37 0.96 -8.84 -1.40
C ARG A 37 0.40 -9.07 0.00
N PHE A 38 1.28 -9.19 1.01
CA PHE A 38 0.85 -9.46 2.38
C PHE A 38 -0.06 -8.35 2.92
N THR A 39 0.32 -7.08 2.72
CA THR A 39 -0.51 -5.93 3.11
C THR A 39 -1.87 -5.95 2.40
N THR A 40 -1.89 -6.30 1.11
CA THR A 40 -3.13 -6.43 0.33
C THR A 40 -4.05 -7.49 0.90
N LEU A 41 -3.52 -8.66 1.30
CA LEU A 41 -4.30 -9.72 1.94
C LEU A 41 -4.85 -9.28 3.29
N VAL A 42 -4.03 -8.65 4.14
CA VAL A 42 -4.50 -8.11 5.44
C VAL A 42 -5.69 -7.16 5.25
N VAL A 43 -5.64 -6.28 4.25
CA VAL A 43 -6.72 -5.33 3.95
C VAL A 43 -7.96 -6.04 3.38
N ARG A 44 -7.79 -6.92 2.39
CA ARG A 44 -8.92 -7.57 1.70
C ARG A 44 -9.63 -8.60 2.57
N ASP A 45 -8.85 -9.38 3.31
CA ASP A 45 -9.35 -10.48 4.13
C ASP A 45 -9.56 -10.06 5.59
N ARG A 46 -9.42 -8.75 5.88
CA ARG A 46 -9.70 -8.14 7.19
C ARG A 46 -8.93 -8.83 8.33
N GLY A 47 -7.66 -9.16 8.06
CA GLY A 47 -6.76 -9.83 9.00
C GLY A 47 -6.85 -11.35 9.04
N PHE A 48 -7.82 -11.99 8.36
CA PHE A 48 -7.89 -13.46 8.23
C PHE A 48 -6.98 -13.98 7.12
N VAL A 49 -5.68 -13.66 7.22
CA VAL A 49 -4.69 -14.05 6.23
C VAL A 49 -4.34 -15.54 6.39
N PRO A 50 -4.34 -16.35 5.31
CA PRO A 50 -3.92 -17.75 5.38
C PRO A 50 -2.49 -17.93 5.89
N GLU A 51 -2.22 -18.98 6.67
CA GLU A 51 -0.89 -19.26 7.22
C GLU A 51 0.19 -19.37 6.13
N VAL A 52 -0.14 -19.92 4.97
CA VAL A 52 0.79 -20.03 3.82
C VAL A 52 1.30 -18.66 3.36
N ASP A 53 0.47 -17.63 3.43
CA ASP A 53 0.85 -16.26 3.05
C ASP A 53 1.67 -15.56 4.14
N ILE A 54 1.43 -15.88 5.41
CA ILE A 54 2.28 -15.44 6.53
C ILE A 54 3.68 -16.07 6.37
N VAL A 55 3.76 -17.37 6.09
CA VAL A 55 5.02 -18.08 5.87
C VAL A 55 5.77 -17.50 4.66
N ALA A 56 5.08 -17.22 3.55
CA ALA A 56 5.69 -16.59 2.37
C ALA A 56 6.26 -15.19 2.68
N PHE A 57 5.54 -14.38 3.46
CA PHE A 57 6.02 -13.07 3.92
C PHE A 57 7.29 -13.19 4.78
N LEU A 58 7.33 -14.15 5.71
CA LEU A 58 8.51 -14.40 6.54
C LEU A 58 9.70 -14.92 5.70
N ALA A 59 9.45 -15.79 4.73
CA ALA A 59 10.47 -16.33 3.82
C ALA A 59 11.13 -15.24 2.95
N ALA A 60 10.43 -14.12 2.67
CA ALA A 60 10.99 -12.95 2.02
C ALA A 60 11.95 -12.12 2.91
N GLY A 61 12.23 -12.58 4.13
CA GLY A 61 13.14 -11.94 5.07
C GLY A 61 12.48 -10.86 5.94
N TYR A 62 11.17 -10.99 6.18
CA TYR A 62 10.45 -10.24 7.21
C TYR A 62 10.30 -11.08 8.48
N THR A 63 9.90 -10.42 9.56
CA THR A 63 9.76 -11.04 10.89
C THR A 63 8.31 -11.04 11.35
N ARG A 64 8.01 -11.82 12.40
CA ARG A 64 6.71 -11.75 13.08
C ARG A 64 6.41 -10.35 13.64
N GLN A 65 7.44 -9.58 14.00
CA GLN A 65 7.26 -8.17 14.36
C GLN A 65 6.75 -7.36 13.17
N ASN A 66 7.31 -7.56 11.98
CA ASN A 66 6.85 -6.84 10.78
C ASN A 66 5.39 -7.16 10.42
N VAL A 67 4.89 -8.36 10.75
CA VAL A 67 3.46 -8.68 10.61
C VAL A 67 2.60 -7.71 11.43
N LEU A 68 2.98 -7.47 12.69
CA LEU A 68 2.27 -6.54 13.57
C LEU A 68 2.41 -5.09 13.11
N GLU A 69 3.57 -4.71 12.57
CA GLU A 69 3.79 -3.37 11.99
C GLU A 69 2.92 -3.13 10.75
N VAL A 70 2.70 -4.15 9.91
CA VAL A 70 1.75 -4.08 8.79
C VAL A 70 0.33 -3.86 9.32
N VAL A 71 -0.10 -4.59 10.34
CA VAL A 71 -1.42 -4.40 10.97
C VAL A 71 -1.57 -2.97 11.50
N LEU A 72 -0.56 -2.45 12.20
CA LEU A 72 -0.53 -1.07 12.68
C LEU A 72 -0.66 -0.06 11.53
N GLY A 73 0.11 -0.24 10.46
CA GLY A 73 0.05 0.61 9.27
C GLY A 73 -1.32 0.59 8.60
N VAL A 74 -1.92 -0.60 8.45
CA VAL A 74 -3.27 -0.77 7.91
C VAL A 74 -4.30 -0.06 8.78
N ALA A 75 -4.27 -0.24 10.11
CA ALA A 75 -5.21 0.42 11.02
C ALA A 75 -5.12 1.96 10.91
N ALA A 76 -3.90 2.51 10.91
CA ALA A 76 -3.67 3.94 10.74
C ALA A 76 -4.20 4.46 9.40
N LYS A 77 -4.02 3.70 8.31
CA LYS A 77 -4.54 4.09 7.00
C LYS A 77 -6.04 3.91 6.86
N VAL A 78 -6.66 2.92 7.49
CA VAL A 78 -8.12 2.78 7.52
C VAL A 78 -8.74 4.00 8.18
N MET A 79 -8.26 4.38 9.37
CA MET A 79 -8.73 5.59 10.07
C MET A 79 -8.55 6.83 9.17
N SER A 80 -7.35 7.05 8.65
CA SER A 80 -7.03 8.22 7.81
C SER A 80 -7.86 8.26 6.51
N ASN A 81 -7.98 7.15 5.79
CA ASN A 81 -8.74 7.09 4.54
C ASN A 81 -10.23 7.32 4.79
N TYR A 82 -10.80 6.71 5.83
CA TYR A 82 -12.22 6.86 6.12
C TYR A 82 -12.55 8.28 6.57
N THR A 83 -11.72 8.88 7.41
CA THR A 83 -11.86 10.31 7.76
C THR A 83 -11.87 11.19 6.51
N ASN A 84 -10.93 10.99 5.58
CA ASN A 84 -10.87 11.80 4.37
C ASN A 84 -12.06 11.59 3.43
N HIS A 85 -12.56 10.36 3.31
CA HIS A 85 -13.75 10.08 2.51
C HIS A 85 -15.00 10.75 3.09
N LEU A 86 -15.19 10.67 4.41
CA LEU A 86 -16.36 11.23 5.11
C LEU A 86 -16.33 12.76 5.18
N ALA A 87 -15.16 13.35 5.39
CA ALA A 87 -14.99 14.79 5.50
C ALA A 87 -14.80 15.49 4.15
N HIS A 88 -14.70 14.73 3.04
CA HIS A 88 -14.35 15.24 1.71
C HIS A 88 -13.10 16.13 1.73
N THR A 89 -12.06 15.69 2.45
CA THR A 89 -10.83 16.48 2.64
C THR A 89 -10.21 16.83 1.28
N PRO A 90 -10.02 18.13 0.96
CA PRO A 90 -9.41 18.54 -0.30
C PRO A 90 -7.91 18.19 -0.31
N LEU A 91 -7.33 18.09 -1.51
CA LEU A 91 -5.89 17.93 -1.66
C LEU A 91 -5.16 19.24 -1.37
N ASP A 92 -4.05 19.14 -0.63
CA ASP A 92 -3.14 20.28 -0.44
C ASP A 92 -2.37 20.61 -1.72
N ILE A 93 -2.02 21.89 -1.89
CA ILE A 93 -1.33 22.40 -3.09
C ILE A 93 -0.02 21.66 -3.38
N PHE A 94 0.72 21.26 -2.35
CA PHE A 94 1.99 20.56 -2.54
C PHE A 94 1.83 19.15 -3.13
N MET A 95 0.62 18.58 -3.09
CA MET A 95 0.31 17.27 -3.68
C MET A 95 -0.12 17.36 -5.16
N LYS A 96 -0.28 18.57 -5.69
CA LYS A 96 -0.76 18.82 -7.05
C LYS A 96 0.07 18.08 -8.10
N GLY A 97 -0.59 17.49 -9.09
CA GLY A 97 0.03 16.67 -10.14
C GLY A 97 0.18 15.19 -9.78
N ASN A 98 -0.12 14.80 -8.54
CA ASN A 98 -0.11 13.41 -8.09
C ASN A 98 -1.52 12.85 -7.86
N GLU A 99 -2.56 13.53 -8.33
CA GLU A 99 -3.94 13.06 -8.32
C GLU A 99 -3.99 11.60 -8.81
N TRP A 100 -4.85 10.81 -8.18
CA TRP A 100 -4.92 9.38 -8.47
C TRP A 100 -6.36 8.92 -8.47
N THR A 101 -6.74 8.30 -9.57
CA THR A 101 -7.97 7.53 -9.71
C THR A 101 -7.61 6.07 -9.72
N LYS A 102 -8.39 5.24 -9.03
CA LYS A 102 -8.18 3.80 -9.02
C LYS A 102 -8.19 3.28 -10.47
N PRO A 103 -7.15 2.56 -10.92
CA PRO A 103 -7.18 1.90 -12.22
C PRO A 103 -8.40 0.97 -12.29
N VAL A 104 -9.15 1.07 -13.38
CA VAL A 104 -10.22 0.12 -13.67
C VAL A 104 -9.53 -1.18 -14.06
N SER A 105 -9.70 -2.22 -13.25
CA SER A 105 -9.36 -3.57 -13.68
C SER A 105 -10.32 -3.92 -14.82
N GLU A 106 -9.80 -4.14 -16.03
CA GLU A 106 -10.51 -5.00 -16.97
C GLU A 106 -10.62 -6.36 -16.26
N ALA A 107 -11.82 -6.71 -15.83
CA ALA A 107 -12.07 -8.03 -15.29
C ALA A 107 -11.89 -9.02 -16.45
N ALA A 108 -10.94 -9.94 -16.31
CA ALA A 108 -10.84 -11.12 -17.16
C ALA A 108 -11.88 -12.17 -16.74
#